data_AF-A0A6I2KY18-F1
#
_entry.id   AF-A0A6I2KY18-F1
#
_cell.length_a   1.000
_cell.length_b   1.000
_cell.length_c   1.000
_cell.angle_alpha   90.00
_cell.angle_beta   90.00
_cell.angle_gamma   90.00
#
_symmetry.space_group_name_H-M   'P 1'
#
loop_
_entity.id
_entity.type
_entity.pdbx_description
1 polymer ?
#
loop_
_entity_poly.entity_id
_entity_poly.type
_entity_poly.pdbx_seq_one_letter_code
_entity_poly.pdbx_strand_id
1 'polypeptide(L)'
;MRALVTAAVVACCCAQQPAAYASDALAACRLPEMGLRSDVGLGFPRKPWRLKTVGELRFRVLFVDFRDAPATMAPQRVLDIISPRAEQFYSSVSYGRLKLVFDAQPQWIRMRKPVADYHFSRGAGFETHRAYLQEAIDLAGPGVDYARNDAILVVANPAAGAIDWGPAFTASPGFGVMAGGREFLNGATSGSDLPILRGGWFVHEIGHALSLVDLAGPLPANQRWHTYVGQFSAMGEPQGLAPGYLGWERWQLGWLDDAQIVCGSAARATTARLTPIERAGGVKLAMVPTGPHTALALESRRAEAEDSAMPRSGVLVYTIDTALTSHDGAIRVQPVDDQDEQHWRALLSAGKSVRVGGLLVRVTASDAGGDTVEVTRGPAN
;
A
#
# COMPACT_ATOMS: atom_id res chain seq x y z
N MET A 1 -72.07 -32.36 25.46
CA MET A 1 -70.81 -32.64 24.73
C MET A 1 -70.40 -31.37 23.99
N ARG A 2 -69.10 -31.07 24.00
CA ARG A 2 -68.48 -29.74 23.85
C ARG A 2 -68.76 -29.06 22.49
N ALA A 3 -69.11 -27.77 22.53
CA ALA A 3 -69.09 -26.86 21.37
C ALA A 3 -67.69 -26.26 21.21
N LEU A 4 -67.09 -26.41 20.03
CA LEU A 4 -65.84 -25.74 19.64
C LEU A 4 -66.18 -24.42 18.93
N VAL A 5 -65.67 -23.32 19.48
CA VAL A 5 -65.66 -21.99 18.85
C VAL A 5 -64.29 -21.82 18.20
N THR A 6 -64.24 -21.70 16.88
CA THR A 6 -63.03 -21.42 16.12
C THR A 6 -62.86 -19.90 15.99
N ALA A 7 -61.87 -19.32 16.66
CA ALA A 7 -61.50 -17.92 16.50
C ALA A 7 -60.60 -17.76 15.25
N ALA A 8 -61.03 -16.94 14.30
CA ALA A 8 -60.22 -16.56 13.15
C ALA A 8 -59.25 -15.43 13.54
N VAL A 9 -57.95 -15.72 13.49
CA VAL A 9 -56.90 -14.70 13.66
C VAL A 9 -56.71 -14.00 12.31
N VAL A 10 -57.11 -12.73 12.24
CA VAL A 10 -56.79 -11.86 11.09
C VAL A 10 -55.34 -11.41 11.25
N ALA A 11 -54.44 -11.98 10.44
CA ALA A 11 -53.06 -11.53 10.36
C ALA A 11 -53.02 -10.17 9.63
N CYS A 12 -52.80 -9.10 10.39
CA CYS A 12 -52.54 -7.78 9.84
C CYS A 12 -51.12 -7.77 9.25
N CYS A 13 -51.01 -7.91 7.92
CA CYS A 13 -49.74 -7.71 7.20
C CYS A 13 -49.33 -6.23 7.27
N CYS A 14 -48.52 -5.87 8.27
CA CYS A 14 -47.71 -4.65 8.18
C CYS A 14 -46.64 -4.88 7.10
N ALA A 15 -46.84 -4.31 5.91
CA ALA A 15 -45.81 -4.24 4.89
C ALA A 15 -44.62 -3.44 5.45
N GLN A 16 -43.53 -4.12 5.77
CA GLN A 16 -42.26 -3.48 6.09
C GLN A 16 -41.75 -2.79 4.82
N GLN A 17 -41.67 -1.46 4.86
CA GLN A 17 -40.99 -0.70 3.81
C GLN A 17 -39.52 -1.14 3.75
N PRO A 18 -38.94 -1.38 2.57
CA PRO A 18 -37.52 -1.68 2.45
C PRO A 18 -36.74 -0.48 2.98
N ALA A 19 -35.76 -0.74 3.84
CA ALA A 19 -34.85 0.27 4.35
C ALA A 19 -34.21 1.00 3.16
N ALA A 20 -34.37 2.33 3.11
CA ALA A 20 -33.67 3.15 2.13
C ALA A 20 -32.16 2.92 2.32
N TYR A 21 -31.51 2.34 1.31
CA TYR A 21 -30.05 2.26 1.30
C TYR A 21 -29.52 3.69 1.41
N ALA A 22 -28.79 3.99 2.49
CA ALA A 22 -28.14 5.27 2.65
C ALA A 22 -27.21 5.50 1.45
N SER A 23 -27.39 6.62 0.75
CA SER A 23 -26.51 6.98 -0.37
C SER A 23 -25.09 7.17 0.15
N ASP A 24 -24.12 6.45 -0.43
CA ASP A 24 -22.70 6.64 -0.12
C ASP A 24 -22.28 8.06 -0.53
N ALA A 25 -22.04 8.93 0.46
CA ALA A 25 -21.66 10.32 0.26
C ALA A 25 -20.27 10.46 -0.41
N LEU A 26 -19.46 9.40 -0.41
CA LEU A 26 -18.13 9.37 -1.02
C LEU A 26 -18.12 8.66 -2.37
N ALA A 27 -19.27 8.19 -2.88
CA ALA A 27 -19.36 7.39 -4.10
C ALA A 27 -18.62 8.03 -5.29
N ALA A 28 -18.65 9.35 -5.42
CA ALA A 28 -17.98 10.06 -6.50
C ALA A 28 -16.44 10.08 -6.38
N CYS A 29 -15.89 10.01 -5.16
CA CYS A 29 -14.44 9.98 -4.92
C CYS A 29 -13.90 8.56 -4.75
N ARG A 30 -14.78 7.58 -4.53
CA ARG A 30 -14.45 6.16 -4.42
C ARG A 30 -14.25 5.58 -5.83
N LEU A 31 -13.12 5.93 -6.45
CA LEU A 31 -12.78 5.51 -7.82
C LEU A 31 -12.76 3.98 -7.93
N PRO A 32 -13.35 3.39 -8.99
CA PRO A 32 -13.54 1.95 -9.09
C PRO A 32 -12.23 1.22 -9.39
N GLU A 33 -12.08 0.00 -8.87
CA GLU A 33 -11.00 -0.91 -9.26
C GLU A 33 -11.23 -1.44 -10.68
N MET A 34 -10.25 -1.22 -11.57
CA MET A 34 -10.39 -1.49 -13.01
C MET A 34 -9.94 -2.91 -13.41
N GLY A 35 -9.32 -3.68 -12.52
CA GLY A 35 -8.94 -5.07 -12.78
C GLY A 35 -7.81 -5.22 -13.80
N LEU A 36 -6.97 -4.18 -13.97
CA LEU A 36 -5.87 -4.15 -14.96
C LEU A 36 -4.76 -5.16 -14.66
N ARG A 37 -4.63 -5.57 -13.40
CA ARG A 37 -3.73 -6.62 -12.94
C ARG A 37 -4.49 -7.61 -12.06
N SER A 38 -4.02 -8.85 -11.98
CA SER A 38 -4.61 -9.87 -11.10
C SER A 38 -4.14 -9.77 -9.65
N ASP A 39 -3.05 -9.05 -9.39
CA ASP A 39 -2.33 -9.08 -8.13
C ASP A 39 -2.41 -7.77 -7.32
N VAL A 40 -2.33 -6.61 -7.97
CA VAL A 40 -2.39 -5.28 -7.33
C VAL A 40 -3.44 -4.39 -8.00
N GLY A 41 -3.87 -3.32 -7.34
CA GLY A 41 -4.94 -2.43 -7.82
C GLY A 41 -4.91 -1.05 -7.15
N LEU A 42 -5.68 -0.12 -7.71
CA LEU A 42 -5.71 1.29 -7.28
C LEU A 42 -7.07 1.76 -6.82
N GLY A 43 -8.12 1.04 -7.19
CA GLY A 43 -9.49 1.46 -6.91
C GLY A 43 -10.14 0.65 -5.82
N PHE A 44 -11.43 0.94 -5.61
CA PHE A 44 -12.26 0.25 -4.65
C PHE A 44 -13.21 -0.75 -5.33
N PRO A 45 -13.49 -1.90 -4.70
CA PRO A 45 -12.80 -2.44 -3.53
C PRO A 45 -11.40 -2.99 -3.87
N ARG A 46 -10.52 -3.10 -2.88
CA ARG A 46 -9.25 -3.83 -3.02
C ARG A 46 -9.48 -5.30 -3.38
N LYS A 47 -8.44 -5.95 -3.90
CA LYS A 47 -8.47 -7.38 -4.22
C LYS A 47 -8.66 -8.21 -2.94
N PRO A 48 -9.70 -9.07 -2.86
CA PRO A 48 -10.07 -9.73 -1.60
C PRO A 48 -9.11 -10.85 -1.18
N TRP A 49 -8.24 -11.34 -2.07
CA TRP A 49 -7.24 -12.38 -1.78
C TRP A 49 -5.86 -11.83 -1.37
N ARG A 50 -5.73 -10.50 -1.26
CA ARG A 50 -4.54 -9.84 -0.69
C ARG A 50 -4.60 -9.86 0.83
N LEU A 51 -3.50 -9.47 1.47
CA LEU A 51 -3.41 -9.48 2.92
C LEU A 51 -4.44 -8.55 3.57
N LYS A 52 -4.91 -8.98 4.74
CA LYS A 52 -5.67 -8.13 5.64
C LYS A 52 -4.83 -6.90 6.00
N THR A 53 -5.49 -5.76 6.13
CA THR A 53 -4.85 -4.46 6.38
C THR A 53 -5.04 -3.95 7.79
N VAL A 54 -5.80 -4.65 8.63
CA VAL A 54 -6.03 -4.28 10.03
C VAL A 54 -5.89 -5.50 10.92
N GLY A 55 -5.64 -5.26 12.20
CA GLY A 55 -5.33 -6.29 13.18
C GLY A 55 -3.87 -6.74 13.12
N GLU A 56 -3.63 -7.99 13.50
CA GLU A 56 -2.29 -8.57 13.57
C GLU A 56 -1.99 -9.41 12.32
N LEU A 57 -1.02 -9.00 11.52
CA LEU A 57 -0.56 -9.67 10.31
C LEU A 57 0.73 -10.46 10.59
N ARG A 58 0.65 -11.79 10.48
CA ARG A 58 1.71 -12.72 10.86
C ARG A 58 2.44 -13.29 9.66
N PHE A 59 3.75 -13.12 9.63
CA PHE A 59 4.65 -13.70 8.63
C PHE A 59 5.37 -14.91 9.23
N ARG A 60 5.29 -16.07 8.57
CA ARG A 60 6.23 -17.17 8.84
C ARG A 60 7.55 -16.81 8.15
N VAL A 61 8.62 -16.63 8.91
CA VAL A 61 9.94 -16.28 8.35
C VAL A 61 10.79 -17.54 8.23
N LEU A 62 11.24 -17.82 7.00
CA LEU A 62 12.14 -18.91 6.66
C LEU A 62 13.45 -18.31 6.16
N PHE A 63 14.58 -18.71 6.74
CA PHE A 63 15.90 -18.25 6.30
C PHE A 63 16.54 -19.30 5.44
N VAL A 64 17.06 -18.90 4.28
CA VAL A 64 17.63 -19.85 3.30
C VAL A 64 19.06 -19.50 2.91
N ASP A 65 19.91 -20.52 2.80
CA ASP A 65 21.27 -20.40 2.31
C ASP A 65 21.61 -21.51 1.31
N PHE A 66 22.84 -21.50 0.77
CA PHE A 66 23.23 -22.35 -0.34
C PHE A 66 24.55 -23.06 -0.06
N ARG A 67 24.82 -24.16 -0.78
CA ARG A 67 26.06 -24.94 -0.60
C ARG A 67 27.31 -24.17 -1.03
N ASP A 68 27.17 -23.35 -2.05
CA ASP A 68 28.19 -22.50 -2.67
C ASP A 68 28.19 -21.06 -2.12
N ALA A 69 27.15 -20.69 -1.38
CA ALA A 69 27.04 -19.43 -0.64
C ALA A 69 26.47 -19.69 0.78
N PRO A 70 27.22 -20.39 1.66
CA PRO A 70 26.76 -20.69 3.01
C PRO A 70 26.64 -19.40 3.83
N ALA A 71 25.60 -19.32 4.66
CA ALA A 71 25.42 -18.16 5.52
C ALA A 71 26.44 -18.12 6.66
N THR A 72 27.11 -16.97 6.81
CA THR A 72 28.05 -16.71 7.92
C THR A 72 27.42 -15.88 9.04
N MET A 73 26.30 -15.21 8.75
CA MET A 73 25.53 -14.44 9.72
C MET A 73 24.46 -15.32 10.38
N ALA A 74 24.18 -15.07 11.66
CA ALA A 74 23.04 -15.70 12.33
C ALA A 74 21.72 -15.21 11.70
N PRO A 75 20.68 -16.06 11.55
CA PRO A 75 19.38 -15.67 10.99
C PRO A 75 18.78 -14.41 11.66
N GLN A 76 18.86 -14.32 12.98
CA GLN A 76 18.37 -13.16 13.73
C GLN A 76 19.05 -11.87 13.28
N ARG A 77 20.35 -11.88 12.99
CA ARG A 77 21.08 -10.68 12.53
C ARG A 77 20.64 -10.22 11.14
N VAL A 78 20.11 -11.13 10.32
CA VAL A 78 19.51 -10.79 9.03
C VAL A 78 18.08 -10.26 9.24
N LEU A 79 17.32 -10.84 10.17
CA LEU A 79 16.01 -10.33 10.57
C LEU A 79 16.09 -8.91 11.15
N ASP A 80 17.14 -8.59 11.92
CA ASP A 80 17.36 -7.27 12.50
C ASP A 80 17.60 -6.16 11.44
N ILE A 81 17.78 -6.53 10.16
CA ILE A 81 17.84 -5.56 9.05
C ILE A 81 16.45 -4.97 8.75
N ILE A 82 15.39 -5.76 8.98
CA ILE A 82 13.99 -5.39 8.74
C ILE A 82 13.24 -5.09 10.04
N SER A 83 13.50 -5.87 11.10
CA SER A 83 12.86 -5.73 12.41
C SER A 83 13.73 -4.90 13.38
N PRO A 84 13.14 -4.03 14.23
CA PRO A 84 11.71 -3.74 14.39
C PRO A 84 11.20 -2.62 13.46
N ARG A 85 12.02 -2.17 12.50
CA ARG A 85 11.72 -0.96 11.71
C ARG A 85 10.46 -1.13 10.86
N ALA A 86 10.27 -2.29 10.24
CA ALA A 86 9.08 -2.60 9.46
C ALA A 86 7.81 -2.60 10.33
N GLU A 87 7.87 -3.20 11.52
CA GLU A 87 6.76 -3.23 12.47
C GLU A 87 6.39 -1.82 12.96
N GLN A 88 7.41 -1.01 13.26
CA GLN A 88 7.23 0.39 13.66
C GLN A 88 6.61 1.21 12.53
N PHE A 89 7.10 1.05 11.30
CA PHE A 89 6.55 1.73 10.13
C PHE A 89 5.05 1.46 9.98
N TYR A 90 4.64 0.19 9.88
CA TYR A 90 3.23 -0.16 9.68
C TYR A 90 2.36 0.24 10.87
N SER A 91 2.86 0.12 12.10
CA SER A 91 2.13 0.61 13.29
C SER A 91 1.94 2.13 13.25
N SER A 92 2.93 2.88 12.77
CA SER A 92 2.92 4.33 12.66
C SER A 92 1.96 4.79 11.54
N VAL A 93 2.17 4.35 10.30
CA VAL A 93 1.40 4.83 9.13
C VAL A 93 -0.07 4.40 9.14
N SER A 94 -0.40 3.31 9.85
CA SER A 94 -1.77 2.82 10.01
C SER A 94 -2.47 3.35 11.27
N TYR A 95 -1.83 4.24 12.04
CA TYR A 95 -2.33 4.72 13.33
C TYR A 95 -2.64 3.58 14.32
N GLY A 96 -1.80 2.54 14.32
CA GLY A 96 -1.92 1.36 15.18
C GLY A 96 -2.96 0.33 14.71
N ARG A 97 -3.61 0.54 13.56
CA ARG A 97 -4.61 -0.38 13.01
C ARG A 97 -4.01 -1.68 12.49
N LEU A 98 -2.77 -1.65 11.98
CA LEU A 98 -2.03 -2.81 11.54
C LEU A 98 -0.81 -3.05 12.43
N LYS A 99 -0.66 -4.29 12.91
CA LYS A 99 0.50 -4.76 13.65
C LYS A 99 1.14 -5.90 12.90
N LEU A 100 2.44 -5.84 12.70
CA LEU A 100 3.20 -6.93 12.09
C LEU A 100 3.81 -7.83 13.15
N VAL A 101 3.86 -9.12 12.85
CA VAL A 101 4.53 -10.12 13.67
C VAL A 101 5.36 -11.04 12.79
N PHE A 102 6.68 -11.03 13.03
CA PHE A 102 7.59 -12.00 12.44
C PHE A 102 7.67 -13.25 13.32
N ASP A 103 7.04 -14.32 12.84
CA ASP A 103 7.15 -15.66 13.44
C ASP A 103 8.34 -16.38 12.81
N ALA A 104 9.52 -16.05 13.33
CA ALA A 104 10.79 -16.49 12.78
C ALA A 104 11.27 -17.80 13.39
N GLN A 105 11.71 -18.71 12.53
CA GLN A 105 12.50 -19.86 12.94
C GLN A 105 13.98 -19.54 12.71
N PRO A 106 14.80 -19.40 13.76
CA PRO A 106 16.17 -18.89 13.63
C PRO A 106 17.15 -19.98 13.17
N GLN A 107 16.85 -20.65 12.06
CA GLN A 107 17.67 -21.70 11.46
C GLN A 107 17.81 -21.47 9.97
N TRP A 108 19.01 -21.72 9.44
CA TRP A 108 19.26 -21.70 8.00
C TRP A 108 18.79 -23.01 7.37
N ILE A 109 17.92 -22.87 6.38
CA ILE A 109 17.47 -23.95 5.51
C ILE A 109 18.39 -23.97 4.30
N ARG A 110 19.12 -25.07 4.14
CA ARG A 110 20.02 -25.26 3.00
C ARG A 110 19.22 -25.66 1.76
N MET A 111 19.13 -24.74 0.80
CA MET A 111 18.49 -24.95 -0.50
C MET A 111 19.26 -26.02 -1.31
N ARG A 112 18.58 -26.77 -2.20
CA ARG A 112 19.16 -27.97 -2.85
C ARG A 112 20.23 -27.64 -3.89
N LYS A 113 19.99 -26.59 -4.68
CA LYS A 113 20.87 -26.17 -5.78
C LYS A 113 21.85 -25.07 -5.37
N PRO A 114 22.96 -24.89 -6.11
CA PRO A 114 23.71 -23.64 -6.14
C PRO A 114 22.81 -22.41 -6.35
N VAL A 115 23.22 -21.25 -5.84
CA VAL A 115 22.40 -20.03 -5.93
C VAL A 115 22.05 -19.65 -7.38
N ALA A 116 23.00 -19.74 -8.31
CA ALA A 116 22.81 -19.34 -9.71
C ALA A 116 21.82 -20.24 -10.48
N ASP A 117 21.67 -21.50 -10.06
CA ASP A 117 20.84 -22.50 -10.73
C ASP A 117 19.33 -22.32 -10.42
N TYR A 118 18.98 -21.37 -9.54
CA TYR A 118 17.59 -20.95 -9.35
C TYR A 118 17.11 -19.96 -10.41
N HIS A 119 18.03 -19.30 -11.13
CA HIS A 119 17.69 -18.25 -12.10
C HIS A 119 16.76 -17.17 -11.52
N PHE A 120 16.91 -16.87 -10.22
CA PHE A 120 16.06 -15.95 -9.50
C PHE A 120 16.75 -14.59 -9.30
N SER A 121 17.08 -13.94 -10.41
CA SER A 121 17.55 -12.55 -10.44
C SER A 121 16.41 -11.58 -10.78
N ARG A 122 16.70 -10.27 -10.84
CA ARG A 122 15.77 -9.24 -11.30
C ARG A 122 15.14 -9.62 -12.64
N GLY A 123 13.82 -9.54 -12.71
CA GLY A 123 13.05 -9.93 -13.90
C GLY A 123 12.71 -11.42 -13.99
N ALA A 124 13.07 -12.24 -12.99
CA ALA A 124 12.60 -13.61 -12.90
C ALA A 124 11.05 -13.67 -12.92
N GLY A 125 10.52 -14.66 -13.65
CA GLY A 125 9.08 -14.87 -13.77
C GLY A 125 8.44 -15.41 -12.49
N PHE A 126 7.12 -15.23 -12.39
CA PHE A 126 6.32 -15.67 -11.24
C PHE A 126 6.51 -17.16 -10.89
N GLU A 127 6.54 -18.06 -11.89
CA GLU A 127 6.70 -19.49 -11.63
C GLU A 127 8.07 -19.86 -11.05
N THR A 128 9.13 -19.14 -11.44
CA THR A 128 10.46 -19.30 -10.83
C THR A 128 10.42 -18.90 -9.36
N HIS A 129 9.80 -17.76 -9.04
CA HIS A 129 9.63 -17.29 -7.66
C HIS A 129 8.79 -18.27 -6.84
N ARG A 130 7.67 -18.74 -7.37
CA ARG A 130 6.77 -19.72 -6.73
C ARG A 130 7.50 -21.02 -6.41
N ALA A 131 8.24 -21.58 -7.38
CA ALA A 131 9.02 -22.80 -7.19
C ALA A 131 10.12 -22.62 -6.13
N TYR A 132 10.78 -21.46 -6.11
CA TYR A 132 11.77 -21.12 -5.10
C TYR A 132 11.18 -21.06 -3.67
N LEU A 133 10.03 -20.39 -3.49
CA LEU A 133 9.33 -20.38 -2.21
C LEU A 133 8.88 -21.78 -1.79
N GLN A 134 8.29 -22.55 -2.71
CA GLN A 134 7.79 -23.88 -2.42
C GLN A 134 8.92 -24.80 -1.94
N GLU A 135 10.08 -24.75 -2.58
CA GLU A 135 11.24 -25.53 -2.13
C GLU A 135 11.68 -25.15 -0.71
N ALA A 136 11.74 -23.86 -0.39
CA ALA A 136 12.09 -23.39 0.95
C ALA A 136 11.10 -23.91 2.02
N ILE A 137 9.81 -23.94 1.69
CA ILE A 137 8.75 -24.48 2.56
C ILE A 137 8.91 -26.00 2.73
N ASP A 138 9.12 -26.73 1.64
CA ASP A 138 9.28 -28.19 1.67
C ASP A 138 10.51 -28.61 2.50
N LEU A 139 11.60 -27.84 2.40
CA LEU A 139 12.85 -28.09 3.14
C LEU A 139 12.77 -27.68 4.61
N ALA A 140 11.93 -26.71 4.96
CA ALA A 140 11.65 -26.37 6.36
C ALA A 140 11.06 -27.57 7.12
N GLY A 141 10.34 -28.44 6.39
CA GLY A 141 9.87 -29.74 6.87
C GLY A 141 8.60 -29.68 7.71
N PRO A 142 8.04 -30.84 8.08
CA PRO A 142 6.71 -30.95 8.69
C PRO A 142 6.63 -30.41 10.13
N GLY A 143 7.75 -30.05 10.76
CA GLY A 143 7.79 -29.51 12.12
C GLY A 143 7.42 -28.02 12.20
N VAL A 144 7.29 -27.33 11.07
CA VAL A 144 6.93 -25.91 11.04
C VAL A 144 5.42 -25.73 11.07
N ASP A 145 4.93 -24.97 12.04
CA ASP A 145 3.52 -24.61 12.14
C ASP A 145 3.20 -23.38 11.27
N TYR A 146 2.29 -23.52 10.33
CA TYR A 146 1.82 -22.43 9.47
C TYR A 146 0.40 -21.95 9.83
N ALA A 147 -0.25 -22.56 10.82
CA ALA A 147 -1.68 -22.41 11.06
C ALA A 147 -2.10 -20.98 11.40
N ARG A 148 -1.22 -20.20 12.04
CA ARG A 148 -1.50 -18.82 12.47
C ARG A 148 -0.89 -17.75 11.57
N ASN A 149 -0.24 -18.14 10.48
CA ASN A 149 0.42 -17.20 9.58
C ASN A 149 -0.52 -16.80 8.44
N ASP A 150 -0.37 -15.55 8.00
CA ASP A 150 -1.11 -14.95 6.88
C ASP A 150 -0.26 -14.90 5.60
N ALA A 151 1.06 -14.88 5.75
CA ALA A 151 2.04 -14.77 4.67
C ALA A 151 3.33 -15.55 4.98
N ILE A 152 4.09 -15.86 3.94
CA ILE A 152 5.42 -16.47 4.03
C ILE A 152 6.48 -15.45 3.62
N LEU A 153 7.49 -15.26 4.46
CA LEU A 153 8.66 -14.43 4.17
C LEU A 153 9.88 -15.33 4.04
N VAL A 154 10.48 -15.40 2.85
CA VAL A 154 11.74 -16.11 2.65
C VAL A 154 12.88 -15.09 2.66
N VAL A 155 13.78 -15.21 3.62
CA VAL A 155 14.93 -14.33 3.76
C VAL A 155 16.17 -15.08 3.29
N ALA A 156 16.62 -14.78 2.08
CA ALA A 156 17.84 -15.37 1.52
C ALA A 156 19.09 -14.80 2.20
N ASN A 157 20.14 -15.62 2.28
CA ASN A 157 21.48 -15.18 2.67
C ASN A 157 21.89 -13.95 1.83
N PRO A 158 22.10 -12.76 2.40
CA PRO A 158 22.40 -11.56 1.63
C PRO A 158 23.70 -11.62 0.84
N ALA A 159 24.60 -12.55 1.19
CA ALA A 159 25.84 -12.80 0.44
C ALA A 159 25.63 -13.63 -0.85
N ALA A 160 24.42 -14.16 -1.07
CA ALA A 160 24.07 -14.97 -2.23
C ALA A 160 23.73 -14.07 -3.45
N GLY A 161 24.74 -13.40 -4.00
CA GLY A 161 24.57 -12.31 -4.97
C GLY A 161 23.93 -12.64 -6.33
N ALA A 162 23.64 -13.92 -6.63
CA ALA A 162 22.87 -14.27 -7.83
C ALA A 162 21.35 -14.08 -7.63
N ILE A 163 20.89 -13.91 -6.39
CA ILE A 163 19.55 -13.42 -6.06
C ILE A 163 19.69 -11.93 -5.75
N ASP A 164 19.74 -11.12 -6.80
CA ASP A 164 20.09 -9.71 -6.71
C ASP A 164 18.90 -8.77 -6.41
N TRP A 165 17.68 -9.31 -6.45
CA TRP A 165 16.43 -8.56 -6.27
C TRP A 165 15.41 -9.38 -5.48
N GLY A 166 14.77 -8.77 -4.48
CA GLY A 166 13.76 -9.42 -3.68
C GLY A 166 12.32 -8.96 -3.96
N PRO A 167 11.50 -9.68 -4.74
CA PRO A 167 10.13 -9.25 -5.01
C PRO A 167 9.10 -9.76 -3.97
N ALA A 168 7.97 -9.07 -3.91
CA ALA A 168 6.73 -9.55 -3.31
C ALA A 168 6.24 -10.81 -4.01
N PHE A 169 5.64 -11.71 -3.24
CA PHE A 169 4.91 -12.86 -3.77
C PHE A 169 3.41 -12.56 -3.70
N THR A 170 2.79 -12.34 -4.85
CA THR A 170 1.38 -11.93 -4.96
C THR A 170 0.59 -12.86 -5.89
N ALA A 171 0.46 -14.13 -5.50
CA ALA A 171 -0.22 -15.15 -6.30
C ALA A 171 -1.72 -14.92 -6.46
N SER A 172 -2.26 -15.28 -7.61
CA SER A 172 -3.71 -15.44 -7.77
C SER A 172 -4.18 -16.73 -7.07
N PRO A 173 -5.45 -16.83 -6.62
CA PRO A 173 -5.98 -18.07 -6.06
C PRO A 173 -5.75 -19.28 -6.98
N GLY A 174 -5.28 -20.39 -6.43
CA GLY A 174 -4.90 -21.60 -7.17
C GLY A 174 -3.46 -21.61 -7.71
N PHE A 175 -2.73 -20.50 -7.59
CA PHE A 175 -1.32 -20.37 -8.00
C PHE A 175 -0.40 -20.04 -6.83
N GLY A 176 -0.86 -20.20 -5.59
CA GLY A 176 -0.06 -19.99 -4.40
C GLY A 176 0.99 -21.07 -4.16
N VAL A 177 1.63 -20.97 -3.01
CA VAL A 177 2.49 -22.03 -2.45
C VAL A 177 1.74 -22.77 -1.36
N MET A 178 2.00 -24.07 -1.23
CA MET A 178 1.34 -24.93 -0.26
C MET A 178 2.21 -25.12 0.98
N ALA A 179 1.68 -24.81 2.16
CA ALA A 179 2.34 -25.02 3.45
C ALA A 179 1.33 -25.47 4.50
N GLY A 180 1.64 -26.53 5.26
CA GLY A 180 0.74 -27.05 6.30
C GLY A 180 -0.66 -27.39 5.80
N GLY A 181 -0.79 -27.86 4.56
CA GLY A 181 -2.08 -28.18 3.93
C GLY A 181 -2.93 -26.98 3.49
N ARG A 182 -2.37 -25.75 3.53
CA ARG A 182 -3.04 -24.51 3.11
C ARG A 182 -2.29 -23.84 1.98
N GLU A 183 -3.04 -23.15 1.13
CA GLU A 183 -2.48 -22.27 0.11
C GLU A 183 -2.16 -20.90 0.71
N PHE A 184 -0.94 -20.42 0.45
CA PHE A 184 -0.49 -19.07 0.77
C PHE A 184 -0.34 -18.28 -0.53
N LEU A 185 -1.02 -17.13 -0.59
CA LEU A 185 -1.08 -16.27 -1.78
C LEU A 185 -0.18 -15.04 -1.69
N ASN A 186 0.38 -14.79 -0.51
CA ASN A 186 1.03 -13.53 -0.15
C ASN A 186 2.34 -13.79 0.59
N GLY A 187 3.34 -12.99 0.30
CA GLY A 187 4.66 -13.12 0.89
C GLY A 187 5.68 -12.19 0.24
N ALA A 188 6.96 -12.46 0.49
CA ALA A 188 8.07 -11.85 -0.23
C ALA A 188 9.32 -12.75 -0.13
N THR A 189 10.27 -12.54 -1.03
CA THR A 189 11.62 -13.09 -0.92
C THR A 189 12.63 -11.97 -0.92
N SER A 190 13.59 -11.97 0.01
CA SER A 190 14.68 -10.98 -0.02
C SER A 190 15.79 -11.39 -1.00
N GLY A 191 16.46 -10.42 -1.60
CA GLY A 191 17.70 -10.62 -2.35
C GLY A 191 18.92 -9.99 -1.65
N SER A 192 20.02 -9.86 -2.38
CA SER A 192 21.23 -9.15 -1.94
C SER A 192 21.07 -7.63 -1.93
N ASP A 193 19.91 -7.11 -2.35
CA ASP A 193 19.45 -5.74 -2.17
C ASP A 193 19.03 -5.43 -0.72
N LEU A 194 18.71 -6.45 0.08
CA LEU A 194 18.26 -6.32 1.46
C LEU A 194 19.18 -5.45 2.35
N PRO A 195 20.53 -5.58 2.35
CA PRO A 195 21.39 -4.72 3.15
C PRO A 195 21.39 -3.25 2.71
N ILE A 196 21.04 -2.98 1.44
CA ILE A 196 20.95 -1.64 0.86
C ILE A 196 19.60 -1.01 1.22
N LEU A 197 18.51 -1.70 0.90
CA LEU A 197 17.13 -1.21 1.07
C LEU A 197 16.63 -1.32 2.52
N ARG A 198 17.17 -2.26 3.30
CA ARG A 198 16.84 -2.53 4.70
C ARG A 198 15.33 -2.76 4.89
N GLY A 199 14.74 -2.25 5.97
CA GLY A 199 13.29 -2.23 6.17
C GLY A 199 12.50 -1.58 5.03
N GLY A 200 13.11 -0.67 4.24
CA GLY A 200 12.50 -0.05 3.06
C GLY A 200 12.03 -1.07 2.02
N TRP A 201 12.84 -2.11 1.78
CA TRP A 201 12.46 -3.23 0.91
C TRP A 201 11.17 -3.89 1.41
N PHE A 202 11.13 -4.26 2.69
CA PHE A 202 9.99 -4.98 3.24
C PHE A 202 8.70 -4.14 3.15
N VAL A 203 8.76 -2.85 3.48
CA VAL A 203 7.56 -1.99 3.44
C VAL A 203 7.05 -1.74 2.01
N HIS A 204 7.94 -1.77 1.02
CA HIS A 204 7.56 -1.70 -0.39
C HIS A 204 6.88 -3.00 -0.84
N GLU A 205 7.54 -4.14 -0.67
CA GLU A 205 7.04 -5.43 -1.15
C GLU A 205 5.74 -5.85 -0.45
N ILE A 206 5.62 -5.57 0.85
CA ILE A 206 4.37 -5.85 1.56
C ILE A 206 3.26 -4.88 1.18
N GLY A 207 3.57 -3.68 0.66
CA GLY A 207 2.59 -2.82 0.01
C GLY A 207 1.85 -3.53 -1.13
N HIS A 208 2.56 -4.27 -1.99
CA HIS A 208 1.94 -5.10 -3.03
C HIS A 208 1.12 -6.25 -2.48
N ALA A 209 1.62 -6.92 -1.43
CA ALA A 209 0.86 -7.96 -0.74
C ALA A 209 -0.41 -7.40 -0.07
N LEU A 210 -0.46 -6.10 0.22
CA LEU A 210 -1.63 -5.33 0.65
C LEU A 210 -2.40 -4.69 -0.54
N SER A 211 -2.19 -5.16 -1.77
CA SER A 211 -2.87 -4.75 -3.00
C SER A 211 -2.41 -3.42 -3.62
N LEU A 212 -1.40 -2.72 -3.09
CA LEU A 212 -0.93 -1.45 -3.67
C LEU A 212 -0.09 -1.68 -4.93
N VAL A 213 -0.17 -0.74 -5.87
CA VAL A 213 0.65 -0.76 -7.11
C VAL A 213 1.99 -0.07 -6.91
N ASP A 214 2.93 -0.29 -7.83
CA ASP A 214 4.11 0.57 -7.97
C ASP A 214 3.71 1.95 -8.47
N LEU A 215 4.23 2.97 -7.78
CA LEU A 215 4.13 4.38 -8.14
C LEU A 215 5.44 4.92 -8.72
N ALA A 216 6.46 4.05 -8.79
CA ALA A 216 7.66 4.23 -9.59
C ALA A 216 7.39 3.72 -11.01
N GLY A 217 8.00 4.32 -12.03
CA GLY A 217 7.93 3.81 -13.40
C GLY A 217 8.89 4.55 -14.34
N PRO A 218 9.10 4.02 -15.55
CA PRO A 218 9.98 4.65 -16.51
C PRO A 218 9.36 5.98 -16.97
N LEU A 219 10.14 7.05 -16.88
CA LEU A 219 9.85 8.34 -17.52
C LEU A 219 10.86 8.58 -18.65
N PRO A 220 10.81 9.72 -19.40
CA PRO A 220 11.70 9.97 -20.53
C PRO A 220 13.18 9.72 -20.17
N ALA A 221 14.03 9.57 -21.19
CA ALA A 221 15.40 9.03 -21.14
C ALA A 221 16.39 9.69 -20.14
N ASN A 222 15.95 10.66 -19.35
CA ASN A 222 16.72 11.47 -18.40
C ASN A 222 16.21 11.41 -16.94
N GLN A 223 15.27 10.55 -16.59
CA GLN A 223 14.72 10.46 -15.22
C GLN A 223 14.91 9.09 -14.56
N ARG A 224 15.04 9.10 -13.23
CA ARG A 224 15.08 7.91 -12.36
C ARG A 224 13.68 7.30 -12.18
N TRP A 225 13.64 6.12 -11.57
CA TRP A 225 12.45 5.26 -11.47
C TRP A 225 11.32 5.85 -10.60
N HIS A 226 11.58 6.73 -9.61
CA HIS A 226 10.59 7.16 -8.60
C HIS A 226 9.75 8.41 -8.95
N THR A 227 9.73 8.81 -10.21
CA THR A 227 9.44 10.22 -10.52
C THR A 227 7.95 10.63 -10.51
N TYR A 228 6.98 9.72 -10.52
CA TYR A 228 5.57 10.16 -10.50
C TYR A 228 5.15 10.75 -9.16
N VAL A 229 5.59 10.13 -8.06
CA VAL A 229 5.28 10.56 -6.69
C VAL A 229 6.50 11.13 -5.95
N GLY A 230 7.66 11.12 -6.59
CA GLY A 230 8.92 11.47 -5.96
C GLY A 230 9.18 10.63 -4.72
N GLN A 231 9.48 11.32 -3.62
CA GLN A 231 9.81 10.66 -2.36
C GLN A 231 8.63 10.54 -1.41
N PHE A 232 7.39 10.79 -1.85
CA PHE A 232 6.19 10.90 -0.99
C PHE A 232 5.41 9.60 -0.75
N SER A 233 5.93 8.45 -1.19
CA SER A 233 5.39 7.12 -0.88
C SER A 233 6.46 6.05 -0.96
N ALA A 234 6.44 5.09 -0.04
CA ALA A 234 7.25 3.87 -0.13
C ALA A 234 6.93 3.01 -1.36
N MET A 235 5.76 3.17 -1.99
CA MET A 235 5.45 2.51 -3.27
C MET A 235 6.11 3.19 -4.49
N GLY A 236 6.73 4.36 -4.30
CA GLY A 236 7.55 5.04 -5.30
C GLY A 236 9.04 4.99 -4.97
N GLU A 237 9.41 5.46 -3.77
CA GLU A 237 10.81 5.50 -3.32
C GLU A 237 10.89 5.08 -1.84
N PRO A 238 11.09 3.78 -1.55
CA PRO A 238 11.11 3.28 -0.18
C PRO A 238 12.30 3.75 0.66
N GLN A 239 13.35 4.31 0.04
CA GLN A 239 14.47 4.93 0.75
C GLN A 239 14.39 6.46 0.78
N GLY A 240 13.26 7.04 0.37
CA GLY A 240 13.05 8.47 0.32
C GLY A 240 13.07 9.12 1.71
N LEU A 241 13.05 10.44 1.71
CA LEU A 241 12.97 11.24 2.94
C LEU A 241 11.51 11.37 3.47
N ALA A 242 10.51 10.94 2.67
CA ALA A 242 9.08 10.93 3.02
C ALA A 242 8.35 9.63 2.63
N PRO A 243 8.87 8.46 2.99
CA PRO A 243 8.38 7.16 2.51
C PRO A 243 7.02 6.77 3.11
N GLY A 244 6.38 7.60 3.95
CA GLY A 244 5.02 7.33 4.41
C GLY A 244 4.05 7.20 3.23
N TYR A 245 3.10 6.27 3.31
CA TYR A 245 2.08 6.13 2.26
C TYR A 245 1.18 7.38 2.17
N LEU A 246 0.75 7.67 0.94
CA LEU A 246 -0.21 8.71 0.59
C LEU A 246 -1.58 8.46 1.25
N GLY A 247 -2.35 9.52 1.44
CA GLY A 247 -3.72 9.47 1.93
C GLY A 247 -4.62 8.55 1.10
N TRP A 248 -4.48 8.55 -0.24
CA TRP A 248 -5.21 7.62 -1.12
C TRP A 248 -4.90 6.15 -0.80
N GLU A 249 -3.63 5.81 -0.65
CA GLU A 249 -3.19 4.46 -0.30
C GLU A 249 -3.73 4.07 1.09
N ARG A 250 -3.60 4.97 2.09
CA ARG A 250 -4.12 4.73 3.44
C ARG A 250 -5.65 4.58 3.48
N TRP A 251 -6.39 5.26 2.60
CA TRP A 251 -7.84 5.08 2.50
C TRP A 251 -8.20 3.73 1.87
N GLN A 252 -7.54 3.33 0.78
CA GLN A 252 -7.71 1.99 0.20
C GLN A 252 -7.45 0.87 1.21
N LEU A 253 -6.44 1.05 2.07
CA LEU A 253 -6.07 0.09 3.10
C LEU A 253 -6.99 0.11 4.33
N GLY A 254 -7.94 1.05 4.41
CA GLY A 254 -8.84 1.21 5.56
C GLY A 254 -8.16 1.78 6.80
N TRP A 255 -7.04 2.50 6.61
CA TRP A 255 -6.34 3.22 7.67
C TRP A 255 -6.85 4.65 7.84
N LEU A 256 -7.51 5.19 6.82
CA LEU A 256 -8.39 6.35 6.92
C LEU A 256 -9.85 5.88 6.92
N ASP A 257 -10.63 6.40 7.86
CA ASP A 257 -12.09 6.22 7.83
C ASP A 257 -12.72 7.18 6.82
N ASP A 258 -13.88 6.81 6.28
CA ASP A 258 -14.67 7.64 5.37
C ASP A 258 -14.94 9.05 5.94
N ALA A 259 -15.12 9.18 7.26
CA ALA A 259 -15.30 10.47 7.93
C ALA A 259 -14.07 11.40 7.86
N GLN A 260 -12.91 10.88 7.47
CA GLN A 260 -11.66 11.65 7.30
C GLN A 260 -11.45 12.12 5.86
N ILE A 261 -12.39 11.84 4.97
CA ILE A 261 -12.33 12.17 3.55
C ILE A 261 -13.37 13.26 3.24
N VAL A 262 -12.91 14.35 2.62
CA VAL A 262 -13.81 15.37 2.05
C VAL A 262 -13.91 15.11 0.56
N CYS A 263 -15.05 14.60 0.11
CA CYS A 263 -15.36 14.47 -1.31
C CYS A 263 -16.05 15.73 -1.83
N GLY A 264 -15.32 16.51 -2.62
CA GLY A 264 -15.80 17.73 -3.26
C GLY A 264 -16.45 17.50 -4.62
N SER A 265 -16.63 18.59 -5.36
CA SER A 265 -17.19 18.58 -6.72
C SER A 265 -16.41 19.53 -7.62
N ALA A 266 -16.14 19.13 -8.87
CA ALA A 266 -15.50 20.01 -9.85
C ALA A 266 -16.38 21.20 -10.28
N ALA A 267 -17.67 21.22 -9.90
CA ALA A 267 -18.62 22.28 -10.23
C ALA A 267 -18.76 23.35 -9.13
N ARG A 268 -18.27 23.08 -7.90
CA ARG A 268 -18.43 23.98 -6.75
C ARG A 268 -17.12 24.12 -5.99
N ALA A 269 -16.94 25.26 -5.32
CA ALA A 269 -15.80 25.44 -4.43
C ALA A 269 -15.83 24.37 -3.33
N THR A 270 -14.68 23.73 -3.09
CA THR A 270 -14.49 22.75 -2.02
C THR A 270 -13.44 23.28 -1.06
N THR A 271 -13.80 23.48 0.21
CA THR A 271 -12.88 23.93 1.25
C THR A 271 -12.74 22.85 2.31
N ALA A 272 -11.51 22.54 2.71
CA ALA A 272 -11.23 21.53 3.72
C ALA A 272 -10.10 21.97 4.64
N ARG A 273 -10.22 21.65 5.93
CA ARG A 273 -9.12 21.76 6.89
C ARG A 273 -8.46 20.39 7.03
N LEU A 274 -7.29 20.25 6.42
CA LEU A 274 -6.50 19.02 6.42
C LEU A 274 -5.58 19.00 7.63
N THR A 275 -5.61 17.90 8.37
CA THR A 275 -4.66 17.61 9.44
C THR A 275 -3.48 16.80 8.89
N PRO A 276 -2.25 16.98 9.40
CA PRO A 276 -1.06 16.27 8.93
C PRO A 276 -1.27 14.76 8.88
N ILE A 277 -0.88 14.10 7.78
CA ILE A 277 -1.07 12.65 7.59
C ILE A 277 -0.23 11.81 8.57
N GLU A 278 0.76 12.41 9.20
CA GLU A 278 1.66 11.78 10.18
C GLU A 278 0.98 11.63 11.56
N ARG A 279 -0.14 12.32 11.80
CA ARG A 279 -0.83 12.35 13.09
C ARG A 279 -2.21 11.69 13.01
N ALA A 280 -2.71 11.08 14.08
CA ALA A 280 -4.05 10.47 14.07
C ALA A 280 -5.19 11.52 14.07
N GLY A 281 -6.36 11.14 13.54
CA GLY A 281 -7.61 11.90 13.62
C GLY A 281 -7.73 13.09 12.65
N GLY A 282 -8.91 13.71 12.60
CA GLY A 282 -9.22 14.82 11.70
C GLY A 282 -9.37 14.43 10.23
N VAL A 283 -9.75 15.41 9.39
CA VAL A 283 -9.80 15.23 7.94
C VAL A 283 -8.37 15.10 7.42
N LYS A 284 -8.12 14.09 6.59
CA LYS A 284 -6.79 13.74 6.05
C LYS A 284 -6.66 13.99 4.57
N LEU A 285 -7.75 13.79 3.84
CA LEU A 285 -7.74 13.82 2.39
C LEU A 285 -8.92 14.65 1.89
N ALA A 286 -8.65 15.64 1.05
CA ALA A 286 -9.66 16.29 0.24
C ALA A 286 -9.53 15.78 -1.20
N MET A 287 -10.65 15.42 -1.82
CA MET A 287 -10.68 14.88 -3.17
C MET A 287 -11.71 15.62 -4.02
N VAL A 288 -11.39 15.84 -5.29
CA VAL A 288 -12.33 16.34 -6.28
C VAL A 288 -12.30 15.40 -7.49
N PRO A 289 -13.39 14.66 -7.77
CA PRO A 289 -13.44 13.79 -8.93
C PRO A 289 -13.40 14.63 -10.21
N THR A 290 -12.55 14.22 -11.15
CA THR A 290 -12.33 14.88 -12.44
C THR A 290 -12.83 14.05 -13.61
N GLY A 291 -13.26 12.81 -13.35
CA GLY A 291 -13.85 11.88 -14.32
C GLY A 291 -14.32 10.59 -13.64
N PRO A 292 -14.76 9.58 -14.41
CA PRO A 292 -15.24 8.30 -13.86
C PRO A 292 -14.14 7.48 -13.17
N HIS A 293 -12.87 7.70 -13.54
CA HIS A 293 -11.71 6.96 -13.07
C HIS A 293 -10.61 7.87 -12.49
N THR A 294 -10.86 9.18 -12.45
CA THR A 294 -9.86 10.19 -12.15
C THR A 294 -10.30 11.15 -11.05
N ALA A 295 -9.35 11.55 -10.22
CA ALA A 295 -9.57 12.56 -9.19
C ALA A 295 -8.31 13.39 -8.92
N LEU A 296 -8.51 14.59 -8.39
CA LEU A 296 -7.48 15.38 -7.74
C LEU A 296 -7.55 15.13 -6.24
N ALA A 297 -6.41 14.88 -5.59
CA ALA A 297 -6.30 14.65 -4.16
C ALA A 297 -5.31 15.60 -3.51
N LEU A 298 -5.60 15.97 -2.26
CA LEU A 298 -4.82 16.91 -1.46
C LEU A 298 -4.66 16.38 -0.03
N GLU A 299 -3.43 16.41 0.47
CA GLU A 299 -3.08 16.02 1.84
C GLU A 299 -2.08 17.00 2.47
N SER A 300 -2.13 17.14 3.79
CA SER A 300 -1.15 17.93 4.56
C SER A 300 0.02 17.03 4.97
N ARG A 301 1.25 17.41 4.62
CA ARG A 301 2.49 16.72 4.98
C ARG A 301 3.33 17.58 5.92
N ARG A 302 3.85 16.95 6.97
CA ARG A 302 4.77 17.56 7.95
C ARG A 302 6.05 16.74 8.04
N ALA A 303 7.16 17.39 8.38
CA ALA A 303 8.44 16.72 8.60
C ALA A 303 8.44 15.97 9.95
N GLU A 304 7.63 14.93 10.07
CA GLU A 304 7.33 14.17 11.28
C GLU A 304 7.24 12.67 10.99
N ALA A 305 7.40 11.81 12.00
CA ALA A 305 7.29 10.36 11.86
C ALA A 305 8.14 9.80 10.69
N GLU A 306 7.54 9.01 9.80
CA GLU A 306 8.24 8.46 8.63
C GLU A 306 8.76 9.56 7.69
N ASP A 307 8.12 10.72 7.71
CA ASP A 307 8.44 11.88 6.88
C ASP A 307 9.40 12.88 7.56
N SER A 308 9.98 12.49 8.71
CA SER A 308 10.85 13.34 9.54
C SER A 308 12.04 13.98 8.81
N ALA A 309 12.49 13.39 7.70
CA ALA A 309 13.63 13.89 6.94
C ALA A 309 13.22 14.84 5.80
N MET A 310 11.93 15.12 5.62
CA MET A 310 11.44 16.07 4.63
C MET A 310 12.10 17.46 4.81
N PRO A 311 12.62 18.07 3.73
CA PRO A 311 13.27 19.38 3.84
C PRO A 311 12.29 20.53 4.10
N ARG A 312 10.99 20.29 3.86
CA ARG A 312 9.93 21.27 4.08
C ARG A 312 8.57 20.58 4.22
N SER A 313 7.67 21.23 4.94
CA SER A 313 6.27 20.84 5.10
C SER A 313 5.35 21.61 4.14
N GLY A 314 4.15 21.08 3.89
CA GLY A 314 3.13 21.77 3.09
C GLY A 314 2.01 20.84 2.63
N VAL A 315 1.14 21.38 1.78
CA VAL A 315 0.09 20.58 1.12
C VAL A 315 0.68 19.92 -0.12
N LEU A 316 0.56 18.60 -0.20
CA LEU A 316 0.84 17.82 -1.38
C LEU A 316 -0.43 17.71 -2.23
N VAL A 317 -0.30 17.93 -3.53
CA VAL A 317 -1.40 17.82 -4.50
C VAL A 317 -1.00 16.76 -5.52
N TYR A 318 -1.89 15.80 -5.80
CA TYR A 318 -1.64 14.76 -6.80
C TYR A 318 -2.91 14.37 -7.54
N THR A 319 -2.73 13.91 -8.78
CA THR A 319 -3.80 13.30 -9.58
C THR A 319 -3.80 11.79 -9.40
N ILE A 320 -4.98 11.19 -9.43
CA ILE A 320 -5.19 9.74 -9.42
C ILE A 320 -5.90 9.38 -10.73
N ASP A 321 -5.46 8.30 -11.37
CA ASP A 321 -6.12 7.67 -12.51
C ASP A 321 -6.13 6.14 -12.34
N THR A 322 -7.29 5.60 -11.97
CA THR A 322 -7.49 4.15 -11.78
C THR A 322 -7.50 3.35 -13.08
N ALA A 323 -7.52 4.01 -14.24
CA ALA A 323 -7.43 3.38 -15.56
C ALA A 323 -5.96 3.17 -16.02
N LEU A 324 -4.98 3.62 -15.24
CA LEU A 324 -3.56 3.36 -15.46
C LEU A 324 -3.07 2.20 -14.57
N THR A 325 -2.14 1.39 -15.08
CA THR A 325 -1.59 0.27 -14.31
C THR A 325 -0.34 0.67 -13.52
N SER A 326 0.13 -0.26 -12.69
CA SER A 326 1.41 -0.17 -11.97
C SER A 326 2.54 0.24 -12.92
N HIS A 327 3.36 1.21 -12.51
CA HIS A 327 4.41 1.84 -13.32
C HIS A 327 3.98 2.83 -14.42
N ASP A 328 2.68 3.08 -14.64
CA ASP A 328 2.22 4.02 -15.67
C ASP A 328 1.90 5.42 -15.12
N GLY A 329 2.23 5.70 -13.86
CA GLY A 329 2.01 7.02 -13.26
C GLY A 329 0.56 7.27 -12.84
N ALA A 330 -0.11 6.21 -12.40
CA ALA A 330 -1.50 6.24 -11.95
C ALA A 330 -1.76 7.15 -10.75
N ILE A 331 -0.72 7.50 -9.99
CA ILE A 331 -0.72 8.65 -9.09
C ILE A 331 0.45 9.55 -9.48
N ARG A 332 0.19 10.85 -9.66
CA ARG A 332 1.23 11.81 -10.07
C ARG A 332 1.12 13.13 -9.31
N VAL A 333 2.23 13.53 -8.69
CA VAL A 333 2.36 14.80 -7.95
C VAL A 333 2.23 16.00 -8.90
N GLN A 334 1.64 17.08 -8.39
CA GLN A 334 1.33 18.29 -9.11
C GLN A 334 1.95 19.53 -8.44
N PRO A 335 2.43 20.53 -9.21
CA PRO A 335 2.49 20.50 -10.67
C PRO A 335 3.53 19.49 -11.14
N VAL A 336 3.31 18.94 -12.33
CA VAL A 336 4.32 18.09 -12.97
C VAL A 336 5.58 18.91 -13.23
N ASP A 337 6.69 18.51 -12.63
CA ASP A 337 8.03 19.01 -12.94
C ASP A 337 8.94 17.84 -13.29
N ASP A 338 9.13 17.62 -14.59
CA ASP A 338 9.97 16.58 -15.15
C ASP A 338 11.49 16.84 -14.92
N GLN A 339 11.86 17.90 -14.21
CA GLN A 339 13.24 18.19 -13.79
C GLN A 339 13.44 18.07 -12.27
N ASP A 340 12.37 17.83 -11.49
CA ASP A 340 12.42 17.64 -10.04
C ASP A 340 11.89 16.25 -9.66
N GLU A 341 12.78 15.26 -9.64
CA GLU A 341 12.42 13.88 -9.27
C GLU A 341 11.99 13.74 -7.81
N GLN A 342 12.35 14.69 -6.95
CA GLN A 342 12.05 14.61 -5.51
C GLN A 342 10.71 15.27 -5.17
N HIS A 343 10.26 16.22 -6.00
CA HIS A 343 9.00 16.96 -5.88
C HIS A 343 8.85 17.81 -4.61
N TRP A 344 9.94 18.13 -3.90
CA TRP A 344 9.85 18.99 -2.71
C TRP A 344 9.30 20.39 -3.04
N ARG A 345 9.55 20.88 -4.25
CA ARG A 345 9.06 22.19 -4.71
C ARG A 345 7.54 22.20 -4.94
N ALA A 346 6.92 21.03 -5.12
CA ALA A 346 5.49 20.89 -5.32
C ALA A 346 4.67 21.14 -4.05
N LEU A 347 5.27 21.02 -2.86
CA LEU A 347 4.58 21.28 -1.59
C LEU A 347 4.17 22.75 -1.47
N LEU A 348 2.86 22.97 -1.32
CA LEU A 348 2.29 24.31 -1.22
C LEU A 348 2.28 24.80 0.23
N SER A 349 2.81 26.01 0.46
CA SER A 349 2.66 26.73 1.73
C SER A 349 1.46 27.69 1.68
N ALA A 350 1.08 28.24 2.84
CA ALA A 350 0.00 29.23 2.91
C ALA A 350 0.20 30.39 1.91
N GLY A 351 -0.88 30.76 1.23
CA GLY A 351 -0.89 31.77 0.18
C GLY A 351 -0.42 31.28 -1.19
N LYS A 352 0.09 30.05 -1.32
CA LYS A 352 0.46 29.45 -2.62
C LYS A 352 -0.72 28.71 -3.24
N SER A 353 -0.63 28.53 -4.56
CA SER A 353 -1.63 27.84 -5.36
C SER A 353 -0.99 27.08 -6.50
N VAL A 354 -1.67 26.05 -6.99
CA VAL A 354 -1.33 25.32 -8.21
C VAL A 354 -2.58 25.12 -9.06
N ARG A 355 -2.42 25.16 -10.39
CA ARG A 355 -3.48 24.80 -11.33
C ARG A 355 -3.25 23.39 -11.82
N VAL A 356 -4.29 22.57 -11.78
CA VAL A 356 -4.28 21.18 -12.29
C VAL A 356 -5.49 21.01 -13.20
N GLY A 357 -5.23 20.96 -14.51
CA GLY A 357 -6.29 21.02 -15.51
C GLY A 357 -7.17 22.27 -15.33
N GLY A 358 -8.48 22.06 -15.22
CA GLY A 358 -9.48 23.11 -14.99
C GLY A 358 -9.65 23.54 -13.53
N LEU A 359 -8.89 22.99 -12.59
CA LEU A 359 -9.01 23.29 -11.15
C LEU A 359 -7.87 24.17 -10.65
N LEU A 360 -8.18 25.09 -9.76
CA LEU A 360 -7.24 25.89 -8.99
C LEU A 360 -7.28 25.44 -7.52
N VAL A 361 -6.15 24.96 -7.03
CA VAL A 361 -5.93 24.63 -5.61
C VAL A 361 -5.21 25.79 -4.95
N ARG A 362 -5.70 26.26 -3.80
CA ARG A 362 -5.06 27.28 -2.98
C ARG A 362 -4.96 26.83 -1.54
N VAL A 363 -3.82 27.06 -0.91
CA VAL A 363 -3.67 26.93 0.55
C VAL A 363 -3.98 28.28 1.18
N THR A 364 -5.11 28.38 1.86
CA THR A 364 -5.61 29.66 2.41
C THR A 364 -5.06 29.93 3.81
N ALA A 365 -4.77 28.89 4.59
CA ALA A 365 -4.15 29.00 5.91
C ALA A 365 -3.26 27.79 6.20
N SER A 366 -2.26 27.97 7.05
CA SER A 366 -1.37 26.91 7.53
C SER A 366 -0.95 27.23 8.95
N ASP A 367 -1.07 26.25 9.85
CA ASP A 367 -0.59 26.35 11.22
C ASP A 367 -0.07 24.97 11.71
N ALA A 368 0.33 24.89 12.98
CA ALA A 368 0.88 23.67 13.57
C ALA A 368 -0.08 22.47 13.53
N GLY A 369 -1.40 22.71 13.49
CA GLY A 369 -2.45 21.70 13.43
C GLY A 369 -2.82 21.26 12.01
N GLY A 370 -2.33 21.95 10.96
CA GLY A 370 -2.53 21.53 9.57
C GLY A 370 -2.75 22.70 8.60
N ASP A 371 -3.41 22.42 7.49
CA ASP A 371 -3.56 23.34 6.36
C ASP A 371 -5.03 23.47 5.94
N THR A 372 -5.49 24.68 5.65
CA THR A 372 -6.79 24.91 5.02
C THR A 372 -6.59 25.06 3.52
N VAL A 373 -7.28 24.23 2.74
CA VAL A 373 -7.23 24.22 1.28
C VAL A 373 -8.58 24.64 0.71
N GLU A 374 -8.53 25.29 -0.44
CA GLU A 374 -9.69 25.62 -1.27
C GLU A 374 -9.42 25.13 -2.70
N VAL A 375 -10.38 24.41 -3.27
CA VAL A 375 -10.36 23.95 -4.66
C VAL A 375 -11.52 24.61 -5.39
N THR A 376 -11.22 25.34 -6.46
CA THR A 376 -12.21 26.03 -7.30
C THR A 376 -12.03 25.65 -8.76
N ARG A 377 -13.08 25.82 -9.57
CA ARG A 377 -12.92 25.78 -11.02
C ARG A 377 -12.20 27.05 -11.45
N GLY A 378 -11.05 26.91 -12.11
CA GLY A 378 -10.33 28.03 -12.69
C GLY A 378 -11.13 28.65 -13.85
N PRO A 379 -10.88 29.93 -14.21
CA PRO A 379 -11.44 30.48 -15.44
C PRO A 379 -11.07 29.59 -16.63
N ALA A 380 -12.04 29.37 -17.53
CA ALA A 380 -11.77 28.71 -18.80
C ALA A 380 -10.71 29.54 -19.54
N ASN A 381 -9.64 28.87 -20.00
CA ASN A 381 -8.62 29.50 -20.83
C ASN A 381 -9.20 29.86 -22.20
#